data_AF-M1NHC8-F1
#
_entry.id   AF-M1NHC8-F1
#
_cell.length_a   1.000
_cell.length_b   1.000
_cell.length_c   1.000
_cell.angle_alpha   90.00
_cell.angle_beta   90.00
_cell.angle_gamma   90.00
#
_symmetry.space_group_name_H-M   'P 1'
#
loop_
_entity.id
_entity.type
_entity.pdbx_description
1 polymer ?
#
loop_
_entity_poly.entity_id
_entity_poly.type
_entity_poly.pdbx_seq_one_letter_code
_entity_poly.pdbx_strand_id
1 'polypeptide(L)'
;MSVPYTQNKVSQAIWSWQSDRSGKQQAKASLGIAIGALLVGCTVASLLFFYNHLIMASIVFSVSALVFLSSQFFPAVYSVIEKIFQKFALIIGTGLTWVFLLPFFFICFPMGRIVQKIKGKDPMQRDFKRDATSYWQTSRKTPSVDEYKRQF
;
A
#
# COMPACT_ATOMS: atom_id res chain seq x y z
N MET A 1 -32.49 -13.39 -17.05
CA MET A 1 -31.45 -13.71 -18.04
C MET A 1 -30.61 -12.45 -18.25
N SER A 2 -29.41 -12.38 -17.66
CA SER A 2 -28.51 -11.23 -17.80
C SER A 2 -27.78 -11.31 -19.15
N VAL A 3 -27.97 -10.31 -20.00
CA VAL A 3 -27.26 -10.20 -21.27
C VAL A 3 -25.75 -10.08 -20.98
N PRO A 4 -24.88 -10.90 -21.58
CA PRO A 4 -23.44 -10.76 -21.38
C PRO A 4 -22.98 -9.39 -21.91
N TYR A 5 -22.41 -8.57 -21.02
CA TYR A 5 -21.94 -7.23 -21.35
C TYR A 5 -20.70 -7.34 -22.27
N THR A 6 -20.89 -7.18 -23.57
CA THR A 6 -19.78 -7.09 -24.54
C THR A 6 -19.18 -5.68 -24.47
N GLN A 7 -17.98 -5.58 -23.92
CA GLN A 7 -17.27 -4.32 -23.72
C GLN A 7 -16.98 -3.64 -25.07
N ASN A 8 -17.54 -2.46 -25.30
CA ASN A 8 -17.40 -1.70 -26.55
C ASN A 8 -15.97 -1.15 -26.70
N LYS A 9 -15.44 -1.06 -27.92
CA LYS A 9 -14.10 -0.49 -28.24
C LYS A 9 -13.88 0.88 -27.61
N VAL A 10 -14.92 1.71 -27.55
CA VAL A 10 -14.86 3.05 -26.90
C VAL A 10 -14.59 2.94 -25.40
N SER A 11 -15.22 1.97 -24.73
CA SER A 11 -15.02 1.76 -23.29
C SER A 11 -13.64 1.21 -22.96
N GLN A 12 -13.03 0.43 -23.85
CA GLN A 12 -11.65 -0.05 -23.69
C GLN A 12 -10.62 1.08 -23.84
N ALA A 13 -10.89 2.06 -24.72
CA ALA A 13 -10.02 3.23 -24.88
C ALA A 13 -10.06 4.18 -23.67
N ILE A 14 -11.23 4.37 -23.06
CA ILE A 14 -11.42 5.27 -21.91
C ILE A 14 -10.95 4.63 -20.60
N TRP A 15 -11.15 3.31 -20.43
CA TRP A 15 -10.81 2.57 -19.20
C TRP A 15 -9.56 1.69 -19.36
N SER A 16 -8.52 2.18 -20.03
CA SER A 16 -7.26 1.47 -20.26
C SER A 16 -6.45 1.19 -18.97
N TRP A 17 -6.69 1.91 -17.89
CA TRP A 17 -6.01 1.68 -16.61
C TRP A 17 -6.44 0.37 -15.91
N GLN A 18 -7.56 -0.23 -16.31
CA GLN A 18 -8.03 -1.49 -15.72
C GLN A 18 -7.33 -2.71 -16.32
N SER A 19 -6.88 -2.65 -17.59
CA SER A 19 -6.12 -3.76 -18.22
C SER A 19 -4.76 -3.98 -17.57
N ASP A 20 -4.10 -2.91 -17.11
CA ASP A 20 -2.79 -3.00 -16.46
C ASP A 20 -2.82 -3.74 -15.12
N ARG A 21 -3.98 -3.78 -14.44
CA ARG A 21 -4.12 -4.51 -13.16
C ARG A 21 -4.36 -6.01 -13.33
N SER A 22 -4.74 -6.47 -14.53
CA SER A 22 -4.99 -7.88 -14.82
C SER A 22 -3.71 -8.67 -15.10
N GLY A 23 -2.61 -7.98 -15.38
CA GLY A 23 -1.27 -8.54 -15.43
C GLY A 23 -0.81 -8.91 -14.03
N LYS A 24 -1.18 -10.11 -13.55
CA LYS A 24 -0.41 -10.79 -12.51
C LYS A 24 1.00 -10.90 -13.04
N GLN A 25 1.85 -9.95 -12.68
CA GLN A 25 3.27 -9.96 -12.99
C GLN A 25 3.81 -11.22 -12.34
N GLN A 26 3.91 -12.29 -13.13
CA GLN A 26 4.60 -13.50 -12.74
C GLN A 26 6.03 -13.06 -12.47
N ALA A 27 6.37 -12.93 -11.19
CA ALA A 27 7.73 -12.74 -10.74
C ALA A 27 8.53 -13.95 -11.21
N LYS A 28 9.07 -13.88 -12.43
CA LYS A 28 10.23 -14.68 -12.81
C LYS A 28 11.32 -14.19 -11.88
N ALA A 29 11.86 -15.07 -11.05
CA ALA A 29 12.98 -14.78 -10.16
C ALA A 29 14.08 -14.12 -11.01
N SER A 30 14.15 -12.79 -10.93
CA SER A 30 15.06 -12.03 -11.77
C SER A 30 16.44 -12.20 -11.17
N LEU A 31 17.43 -12.42 -12.03
CA LEU A 31 18.84 -12.56 -11.65
C LEU A 31 19.27 -11.45 -10.67
N GLY A 32 18.67 -10.26 -10.77
CA GLY A 32 18.90 -9.13 -9.87
C GLY A 32 18.48 -9.36 -8.41
N ILE A 33 17.41 -10.10 -8.13
CA ILE A 33 16.99 -10.42 -6.75
C ILE A 33 17.99 -11.42 -6.14
N ALA A 34 18.46 -12.40 -6.91
CA ALA A 34 19.46 -13.37 -6.45
C ALA A 34 20.82 -12.71 -6.18
N ILE A 35 21.27 -11.80 -7.05
CA ILE A 35 22.50 -11.01 -6.84
C ILE A 35 22.35 -10.09 -5.63
N GLY A 36 21.19 -9.45 -5.45
CA GLY A 36 20.88 -8.63 -4.28
C GLY A 36 20.96 -9.42 -2.98
N ALA A 37 20.38 -10.61 -2.93
CA ALA A 37 20.45 -11.49 -1.77
C ALA A 37 21.90 -11.92 -1.44
N LEU A 38 22.72 -12.19 -2.46
CA LEU A 38 24.14 -12.52 -2.27
C LEU A 38 24.93 -11.33 -1.71
N LEU A 39 24.73 -10.13 -2.26
CA LEU A 39 25.40 -8.92 -1.78
C LEU A 39 25.02 -8.57 -0.34
N VAL A 40 23.73 -8.69 0.02
CA VAL A 40 23.25 -8.50 1.39
C VAL A 40 23.85 -9.57 2.32
N GLY A 41 23.86 -10.83 1.91
CA GLY A 41 24.49 -11.92 2.68
C GLY A 41 25.97 -11.67 2.93
N CYS A 42 26.72 -11.27 1.89
CA CYS A 42 28.15 -10.96 1.99
C CYS A 42 28.42 -9.72 2.88
N THR A 43 27.59 -8.67 2.80
CA THR A 43 27.76 -7.48 3.65
C THR A 43 27.46 -7.77 5.10
N VAL A 44 26.41 -8.54 5.41
CA VAL A 44 26.09 -8.95 6.79
C VAL A 44 27.16 -9.89 7.35
N ALA A 45 27.66 -10.84 6.55
CA ALA A 45 28.75 -11.73 6.96
C ALA A 45 30.05 -10.96 7.23
N SER A 46 30.37 -9.97 6.40
CA SER A 46 31.55 -9.10 6.57
C SER A 46 31.45 -8.23 7.83
N LEU A 47 30.27 -7.66 8.10
CA LEU A 47 29.98 -6.92 9.34
C LEU A 47 30.13 -7.82 10.59
N LEU A 48 29.62 -9.05 10.55
CA LEU A 48 29.72 -10.00 11.67
C LEU A 48 31.16 -10.51 11.90
N PHE A 49 31.94 -10.65 10.82
CA PHE A 49 33.36 -10.98 10.92
C PHE A 49 34.14 -9.86 11.63
N PHE A 50 33.76 -8.60 11.41
CA PHE A 50 34.37 -7.45 12.08
C PHE A 50 34.08 -7.38 13.59
N TYR A 51 33.00 -8.02 14.06
CA TYR A 51 32.64 -8.13 15.48
C TYR A 51 33.12 -9.42 16.16
N ASN A 52 34.04 -10.18 15.54
CA ASN A 52 34.76 -11.33 16.12
C ASN A 52 33.88 -12.53 16.54
N HIS A 53 32.64 -12.62 16.06
CA HIS A 53 31.76 -13.78 16.24
C HIS A 53 31.86 -14.77 15.06
N LEU A 54 33.03 -15.41 14.93
CA LEU A 54 33.38 -16.34 13.83
C LEU A 54 32.35 -17.47 13.59
N ILE A 55 31.76 -17.99 14.66
CA ILE A 55 30.77 -19.08 14.58
C ILE A 55 29.49 -18.57 13.90
N MET A 56 29.00 -17.38 14.29
CA MET A 56 27.81 -16.76 13.70
C MET A 56 28.05 -16.32 12.26
N ALA A 57 29.24 -15.81 11.94
CA ALA A 57 29.62 -15.48 10.57
C ALA A 57 29.59 -16.72 9.64
N SER A 58 30.08 -17.86 10.10
CA SER A 58 30.04 -19.11 9.32
C SER A 58 28.61 -19.60 9.08
N ILE A 59 27.72 -19.50 10.09
CA ILE A 59 26.32 -19.91 9.96
C ILE A 59 25.59 -19.02 8.94
N VAL A 60 25.76 -17.71 9.04
CA VAL A 60 25.13 -16.76 8.10
C VAL A 60 25.67 -16.98 6.69
N PHE A 61 26.98 -17.15 6.52
CA PHE A 61 27.57 -17.43 5.22
C PHE A 61 27.08 -18.76 4.62
N SER A 62 27.01 -19.83 5.42
CA SER A 62 26.46 -21.11 4.99
C SER A 62 24.98 -21.02 4.63
N VAL A 63 24.16 -20.27 5.38
CA VAL A 63 22.76 -20.04 5.05
C VAL A 63 22.61 -19.24 3.75
N SER A 64 23.40 -18.18 3.57
CA SER A 64 23.40 -17.40 2.32
C SER A 64 23.86 -18.21 1.11
N ALA A 65 24.91 -19.02 1.27
CA ALA A 65 25.40 -19.92 0.23
C ALA A 65 24.35 -21.00 -0.11
N LEU A 66 23.69 -21.57 0.90
CA LEU A 66 22.61 -22.54 0.70
C LEU A 66 21.41 -21.92 -0.01
N VAL A 67 21.02 -20.70 0.35
CA VAL A 67 19.94 -19.96 -0.33
C VAL A 67 20.31 -19.68 -1.78
N PHE A 68 21.54 -19.24 -2.05
CA PHE A 68 22.04 -19.01 -3.41
C PHE A 68 22.04 -20.30 -4.24
N LEU A 69 22.53 -21.40 -3.67
CA LEU A 69 22.54 -22.72 -4.33
C LEU A 69 21.11 -23.22 -4.57
N SER A 70 20.21 -23.05 -3.60
CA SER A 70 18.80 -23.43 -3.75
C SER A 70 18.07 -22.63 -4.83
N SER A 71 18.42 -21.34 -4.98
CA SER A 71 17.89 -20.47 -6.02
C SER A 71 18.31 -20.92 -7.42
N GLN A 72 19.53 -21.45 -7.57
CA GLN A 72 20.06 -21.88 -8.87
C GLN A 72 19.60 -23.29 -9.25
N PHE A 73 19.54 -24.23 -8.31
CA PHE A 73 19.23 -25.63 -8.59
C PHE A 73 17.74 -25.97 -8.50
N PHE A 74 16.96 -25.26 -7.66
CA PHE A 74 15.53 -25.56 -7.43
C PHE A 74 14.67 -24.29 -7.46
N PRO A 75 14.47 -23.66 -8.63
CA PRO A 75 13.67 -22.45 -8.77
C PRO A 75 12.21 -22.63 -8.30
N ALA A 76 11.68 -23.86 -8.39
CA ALA A 76 10.34 -24.19 -7.91
C ALA A 76 10.20 -24.00 -6.39
N VAL A 77 11.18 -24.45 -5.60
CA VAL A 77 11.16 -24.35 -4.13
C VAL A 77 11.33 -22.90 -3.69
N TYR A 78 12.26 -22.17 -4.33
CA TYR A 78 12.46 -20.75 -4.07
C TYR A 78 11.16 -19.94 -4.31
N SER A 79 10.44 -20.23 -5.40
CA SER A 79 9.18 -19.55 -5.72
C SER A 79 8.07 -19.77 -4.68
N VAL A 80 8.07 -20.92 -3.99
CA VAL A 80 7.11 -21.21 -2.90
C VAL A 80 7.47 -20.42 -1.65
N ILE A 81 8.75 -20.40 -1.28
CA ILE A 81 9.25 -19.62 -0.14
C ILE A 81 8.98 -18.14 -0.37
N GLU A 82 9.30 -17.61 -1.55
CA GLU A 82 9.06 -16.21 -1.89
C GLU A 82 7.57 -15.85 -1.77
N LYS A 83 6.66 -16.70 -2.27
CA LYS A 83 5.21 -16.48 -2.12
C LYS A 83 4.76 -16.47 -0.65
N ILE A 84 5.35 -17.32 0.17
CA ILE A 84 5.06 -17.33 1.61
C ILE A 84 5.54 -16.03 2.24
N PHE A 85 6.79 -15.61 1.96
CA PHE A 85 7.33 -14.34 2.46
C PHE A 85 6.52 -13.13 1.99
N GLN A 86 6.10 -13.10 0.73
CA GLN A 86 5.23 -12.04 0.21
C GLN A 86 3.89 -12.00 0.94
N LYS A 87 3.27 -13.16 1.21
CA LYS A 87 2.04 -13.22 2.01
C LYS A 87 2.27 -12.72 3.43
N PHE A 88 3.37 -13.13 4.08
CA PHE A 88 3.73 -12.65 5.40
C PHE A 88 3.97 -11.13 5.41
N ALA A 89 4.71 -10.61 4.43
CA ALA A 89 4.95 -9.18 4.28
C ALA A 89 3.64 -8.40 4.11
N LEU A 90 2.68 -8.95 3.36
CA LEU A 90 1.36 -8.34 3.18
C LEU A 90 0.56 -8.34 4.49
N ILE A 91 0.56 -9.45 5.23
CA ILE A 91 -0.12 -9.56 6.53
C ILE A 91 0.50 -8.58 7.53
N ILE A 92 1.82 -8.53 7.61
CA ILE A 92 2.55 -7.63 8.51
C ILE A 92 2.32 -6.17 8.11
N GLY A 93 2.44 -5.84 6.82
CA GLY A 93 2.20 -4.49 6.31
C GLY A 93 0.77 -4.03 6.57
N THR A 94 -0.20 -4.92 6.38
CA THR A 94 -1.61 -4.66 6.72
C THR A 94 -1.75 -4.45 8.22
N GLY A 95 -1.24 -5.37 9.04
CA GLY A 95 -1.27 -5.26 10.50
C GLY A 95 -0.65 -3.95 10.99
N LEU A 96 0.50 -3.56 10.46
CA LEU A 96 1.19 -2.31 10.77
C LEU A 96 0.36 -1.09 10.37
N THR A 97 -0.26 -1.13 9.19
CA THR A 97 -1.18 -0.08 8.75
C THR A 97 -2.33 0.06 9.74
N TRP A 98 -2.96 -1.04 10.16
CA TRP A 98 -4.00 -1.00 11.18
C TRP A 98 -3.48 -0.46 12.51
N VAL A 99 -2.33 -0.96 12.98
CA VAL A 99 -1.70 -0.54 14.25
C VAL A 99 -1.36 0.94 14.26
N PHE A 100 -0.99 1.56 13.14
CA PHE A 100 -0.76 3.00 13.09
C PHE A 100 -2.04 3.80 12.81
N LEU A 101 -2.87 3.33 11.89
CA LEU A 101 -4.07 4.05 11.45
C LEU A 101 -5.12 4.12 12.57
N LEU A 102 -5.32 3.05 13.33
CA LEU A 102 -6.27 3.00 14.46
C LEU A 102 -5.97 4.09 15.50
N PRO A 103 -4.81 4.09 16.18
CA PRO A 103 -4.52 5.10 17.18
C PRO A 103 -4.44 6.50 16.57
N PHE A 104 -3.88 6.65 15.37
CA PHE A 104 -3.88 7.95 14.68
C PHE A 104 -5.30 8.48 14.47
N PHE A 105 -6.23 7.64 13.99
CA PHE A 105 -7.63 8.00 13.81
C PHE A 105 -8.29 8.34 15.15
N PHE A 106 -8.11 7.50 16.17
CA PHE A 106 -8.69 7.69 17.50
C PHE A 106 -8.08 8.85 18.28
N ILE A 107 -6.90 9.35 17.91
CA ILE A 107 -6.32 10.54 18.52
C ILE A 107 -6.77 11.78 17.74
N CYS A 108 -6.64 11.78 16.42
CA CYS A 108 -6.86 12.99 15.60
C CYS A 108 -8.35 13.34 15.45
N PHE A 109 -9.24 12.38 15.16
CA PHE A 109 -10.64 12.68 14.86
C PHE A 109 -11.45 13.15 16.08
N PRO A 110 -11.42 12.47 17.25
CA PRO A 110 -12.17 12.96 18.40
C PRO A 110 -11.55 14.25 18.94
N MET A 111 -10.23 14.41 18.90
CA MET A 111 -9.61 15.67 19.34
C MET A 111 -9.97 16.83 18.40
N GLY A 112 -10.00 16.59 17.09
CA GLY A 112 -10.53 17.55 16.12
C GLY A 112 -11.99 17.93 16.40
N ARG A 113 -12.84 16.94 16.74
CA ARG A 113 -14.24 17.18 17.13
C ARG A 113 -14.36 18.01 18.41
N ILE A 114 -13.53 17.74 19.42
CA ILE A 114 -13.49 18.52 20.67
C ILE A 114 -13.13 19.97 20.37
N VAL A 115 -12.09 20.21 19.56
CA VAL A 115 -11.67 21.56 19.16
C VAL A 115 -12.76 22.29 18.38
N GLN A 116 -13.46 21.60 17.46
CA GLN A 116 -14.59 22.18 16.72
C GLN A 116 -15.74 22.56 17.64
N LYS A 117 -16.06 21.69 18.63
CA LYS A 117 -17.12 21.94 19.62
C LYS A 117 -16.78 23.14 20.51
N ILE A 118 -15.52 23.26 20.98
CA ILE A 118 -15.06 24.41 21.77
C ILE A 118 -15.10 25.71 20.95
N LYS A 119 -14.72 25.66 19.67
CA LYS A 119 -14.78 26.83 18.77
C LYS A 119 -16.20 27.16 18.29
N GLY A 120 -17.22 26.38 18.64
CA GLY A 120 -18.60 26.57 18.18
C GLY A 120 -18.78 26.49 16.66
N LYS A 121 -17.80 25.92 15.93
CA LYS A 121 -17.83 25.81 14.47
C LYS A 121 -18.42 24.47 14.08
N ASP A 122 -19.64 24.48 13.55
CA ASP A 122 -20.24 23.33 12.85
C ASP A 122 -20.22 23.59 11.33
N PRO A 123 -19.13 23.26 10.64
CA PRO A 123 -19.03 23.48 9.20
C PRO A 123 -20.00 22.62 8.39
N MET A 124 -20.50 21.51 8.96
CA MET A 124 -21.42 20.61 8.27
C MET A 124 -22.89 20.87 8.61
N GLN A 125 -23.19 21.85 9.47
CA GLN A 125 -24.56 22.16 9.92
C GLN A 125 -25.36 20.89 10.24
N ARG A 126 -24.78 20.03 11.09
CA ARG A 126 -25.31 18.70 11.40
C ARG A 126 -26.56 18.77 12.28
N ASP A 127 -26.87 19.94 12.82
CA ASP A 127 -28.04 20.19 13.64
C ASP A 127 -29.32 20.32 12.78
N PHE A 128 -30.34 19.53 13.11
CA PHE A 128 -31.59 19.48 12.36
C PHE A 128 -32.57 20.54 12.89
N LYS A 129 -32.78 21.60 12.11
CA LYS A 129 -33.66 22.71 12.46
C LYS A 129 -35.07 22.46 11.92
N ARG A 130 -35.93 21.86 12.75
CA ARG A 130 -37.32 21.49 12.38
C ARG A 130 -38.17 22.69 11.95
N ASP A 131 -37.88 23.89 12.45
CA ASP A 131 -38.62 25.13 12.16
C ASP A 131 -37.96 25.99 11.07
N ALA A 132 -36.95 25.47 10.36
CA ALA A 132 -36.30 26.22 9.29
C ALA A 132 -37.17 26.26 8.03
N THR A 133 -37.44 27.46 7.50
CA THR A 133 -38.19 27.68 6.25
C THR A 133 -37.50 27.05 5.03
N SER A 134 -36.16 26.91 5.07
CA SER A 134 -35.35 26.34 4.00
C SER A 134 -33.95 26.01 4.51
N TYR A 135 -33.39 24.86 4.10
CA TYR A 135 -31.99 24.48 4.35
C TYR A 135 -31.03 24.99 3.26
N TRP A 136 -31.56 25.65 2.22
CA TRP A 136 -30.74 26.19 1.14
C TRP A 136 -29.90 27.36 1.65
N GLN A 137 -28.58 27.20 1.63
CA GLN A 137 -27.66 28.29 1.87
C GLN A 137 -27.51 29.13 0.61
N THR A 138 -27.63 30.44 0.74
CA THR A 138 -27.35 31.37 -0.36
C THR A 138 -25.85 31.28 -0.70
N SER A 139 -25.53 30.87 -1.93
CA SER A 139 -24.13 30.83 -2.39
C SER A 139 -23.53 32.23 -2.25
N ARG A 140 -22.42 32.35 -1.51
CA ARG A 140 -21.76 33.65 -1.28
C ARG A 140 -20.96 34.15 -2.47
N LYS A 141 -20.80 33.34 -3.53
CA LYS A 141 -20.02 33.69 -4.73
C LYS A 141 -20.71 33.23 -6.00
N THR A 142 -20.73 34.12 -6.98
CA THR A 142 -21.01 33.78 -8.38
C THR A 142 -19.81 32.97 -8.90
N PRO A 143 -20.00 31.70 -9.28
CA PRO A 143 -18.87 30.85 -9.69
C PRO A 143 -18.23 31.42 -10.96
N SER A 144 -16.90 31.58 -10.94
CA SER A 144 -16.17 32.07 -12.10
C SER A 144 -15.94 30.93 -13.09
N VAL A 145 -15.82 31.26 -14.38
CA VAL A 145 -15.54 30.26 -15.44
C VAL A 145 -14.24 29.49 -15.16
N ASP A 146 -13.28 30.11 -14.48
CA ASP A 146 -12.00 29.48 -14.12
C ASP A 146 -12.12 28.47 -12.97
N GLU A 147 -13.11 28.61 -12.07
CA GLU A 147 -13.38 27.59 -11.05
C GLU A 147 -13.90 26.29 -11.67
N TYR A 148 -14.73 26.38 -12.73
CA TYR A 148 -15.22 25.21 -13.45
C TYR A 148 -14.11 24.45 -14.18
N LYS A 149 -13.10 25.17 -14.72
CA LYS A 149 -11.94 24.55 -15.38
C LYS A 149 -11.01 23.79 -14.43
N ARG A 150 -11.11 23.99 -13.11
CA ARG A 150 -10.32 23.25 -12.12
C ARG A 150 -11.00 21.95 -11.65
N GLN A 151 -12.26 21.77 -11.99
CA GLN A 151 -13.05 20.62 -11.57
C GLN A 151 -12.99 19.45 -12.58
N PHE A 152 -12.63 19.73 -13.83
CA PHE A 152 -12.49 18.78 -14.93
C PHE A 152 -11.06 18.79 -15.47
#